data_AF-A0A1H3ZYX4-F1
#
_entry.id   AF-A0A1H3ZYX4-F1
#
_cell.length_a   1.000
_cell.length_b   1.000
_cell.length_c   1.000
_cell.angle_alpha   90.00
_cell.angle_beta   90.00
_cell.angle_gamma   90.00
#
_symmetry.space_group_name_H-M   'P 1'
#
loop_
_entity.id
_entity.type
_entity.pdbx_description
1 polymer ?
#
loop_
_entity_poly.entity_id
_entity_poly.type
_entity_poly.pdbx_seq_one_letter_code
_entity_poly.pdbx_strand_id
1 'polypeptide(L)'
;MELTTLNKEYKLLREESEEKFVKMSLIEPHINFVEEYWITSDHTLGNTRSYFDSYEMGLEYALDRVDYRMSLNADGQKPFIIFVNGKAVNAKGQLESFLNGDFKIEAVNIEESNVKKLYS
;
A
#
# COMPACT_ATOMS: atom_id res chain seq x y z
N MET A 1 6.22 9.22 -12.43
CA MET A 1 6.62 8.00 -13.19
C MET A 1 5.49 7.61 -14.14
N GLU A 2 5.75 7.02 -15.31
CA GLU A 2 4.66 6.52 -16.16
C GLU A 2 3.90 5.37 -15.48
N LEU A 3 2.57 5.30 -15.64
CA LEU A 3 1.72 4.29 -15.02
C LEU A 3 2.13 2.86 -15.36
N THR A 4 2.59 2.66 -16.60
CA THR A 4 3.15 1.39 -17.10
C THR A 4 4.37 0.94 -16.30
N THR A 5 5.24 1.87 -15.92
CA THR A 5 6.43 1.60 -15.11
C THR A 5 6.07 1.29 -13.67
N LEU A 6 5.16 2.07 -13.06
CA LEU A 6 4.65 1.81 -11.70
C LEU A 6 3.98 0.42 -11.59
N ASN A 7 3.20 0.03 -12.60
CA ASN A 7 2.55 -1.28 -12.60
C ASN A 7 3.58 -2.42 -12.72
N LYS A 8 4.62 -2.26 -13.54
CA LYS A 8 5.73 -3.21 -13.63
C LYS A 8 6.48 -3.33 -12.30
N GLU A 9 6.80 -2.21 -11.67
CA GLU A 9 7.48 -2.17 -10.37
C GLU A 9 6.64 -2.87 -9.29
N TYR A 10 5.34 -2.57 -9.23
CA TYR A 10 4.40 -3.22 -8.32
C TYR A 10 4.39 -4.74 -8.49
N LYS A 11 4.28 -5.22 -9.74
CA LYS A 11 4.27 -6.67 -10.03
C LYS A 11 5.59 -7.34 -9.64
N LEU A 12 6.72 -6.73 -9.99
CA LEU A 12 8.04 -7.27 -9.64
C LEU A 12 8.23 -7.37 -8.12
N LEU A 13 7.84 -6.34 -7.37
CA LEU A 13 7.92 -6.36 -5.92
C LEU A 13 6.97 -7.40 -5.30
N ARG A 14 5.80 -7.64 -5.88
CA ARG A 14 4.86 -8.68 -5.43
C ARG A 14 5.44 -10.08 -5.65
N GLU A 15 5.97 -10.35 -6.84
CA GLU A 15 6.60 -11.64 -7.18
C GLU A 15 7.79 -11.94 -6.24
N GLU A 16 8.66 -10.97 -6.00
CA GLU A 16 9.79 -11.12 -5.08
C GLU A 16 9.34 -11.38 -3.63
N SER A 17 8.26 -10.72 -3.21
CA SER A 17 7.68 -10.88 -1.87
C SER A 17 7.11 -12.28 -1.68
N GLU A 18 6.34 -12.75 -2.66
CA GLU A 18 5.71 -14.06 -2.66
C GLU A 18 6.75 -15.17 -2.66
N GLU A 19 7.79 -15.08 -3.51
CA GLU A 19 8.88 -16.06 -3.54
C GLU A 19 9.58 -16.15 -2.17
N LYS A 20 9.86 -15.00 -1.55
CA LYS A 20 10.48 -14.95 -0.23
C LYS A 20 9.58 -15.55 0.85
N PHE A 21 8.29 -15.22 0.84
CA PHE A 21 7.33 -15.76 1.79
C PHE A 21 7.21 -17.28 1.67
N VAL A 22 7.11 -17.82 0.44
CA VAL A 22 7.09 -19.26 0.20
C VAL A 22 8.34 -19.92 0.77
N LYS A 23 9.54 -19.38 0.50
CA LYS A 23 10.80 -19.91 1.05
C LYS A 23 10.82 -19.89 2.58
N MET A 24 10.33 -18.82 3.20
CA MET A 24 10.25 -18.72 4.65
C MET A 24 9.25 -19.72 5.25
N SER A 25 8.09 -19.91 4.60
CA SER A 25 7.06 -20.85 5.05
C SER A 25 7.50 -22.32 5.04
N LEU A 26 8.51 -22.66 4.21
CA LEU A 26 9.13 -23.99 4.21
C LEU A 26 10.02 -24.23 5.44
N ILE A 27 10.51 -23.16 6.08
CA ILE A 27 11.34 -23.21 7.28
C ILE A 27 10.49 -23.02 8.54
N GLU A 28 9.60 -22.03 8.52
CA GLU A 28 8.66 -21.71 9.60
C GLU A 28 7.22 -21.75 9.07
N PRO A 29 6.51 -22.88 9.20
CA PRO A 29 5.17 -23.07 8.64
C PRO A 29 4.12 -22.10 9.21
N HIS A 30 4.36 -21.55 10.39
CA HIS A 30 3.43 -20.63 11.04
C HIS A 30 3.74 -19.15 10.76
N ILE A 31 4.74 -18.86 9.91
CA ILE A 31 5.05 -17.49 9.56
C ILE A 31 3.90 -16.86 8.77
N ASN A 32 3.53 -15.66 9.17
CA ASN A 32 2.53 -14.83 8.51
C ASN A 32 3.22 -13.61 7.93
N PHE A 33 2.68 -13.11 6.83
CA PHE A 33 3.31 -12.08 6.04
C PHE A 33 2.30 -11.00 5.69
N VAL A 34 2.64 -9.77 6.04
CA VAL A 34 1.86 -8.58 5.72
C VAL A 34 2.64 -7.74 4.72
N GLU A 35 1.97 -7.37 3.65
CA GLU A 35 2.50 -6.51 2.60
C GLU A 35 1.63 -5.29 2.48
N GLU A 36 2.25 -4.14 2.29
CA GLU A 36 1.57 -2.88 2.09
C GLU A 36 2.22 -2.13 0.94
N TYR A 37 1.41 -1.61 0.04
CA TYR A 37 1.82 -0.80 -1.11
C TYR A 37 0.96 0.45 -1.22
N TRP A 38 1.55 1.57 -1.64
CA TRP A 38 0.81 2.82 -1.82
C TRP A 38 1.49 3.75 -2.81
N ILE A 39 0.75 4.72 -3.34
CA ILE A 39 1.33 5.82 -4.11
C ILE A 39 1.72 6.95 -3.17
N THR A 40 2.98 7.37 -3.23
CA THR A 40 3.50 8.50 -2.46
C THR A 40 3.12 9.84 -3.11
N SER A 41 3.32 10.94 -2.38
CA SER A 41 3.04 12.29 -2.89
C SER A 41 3.87 12.68 -4.12
N ASP A 42 5.05 12.11 -4.29
CA ASP A 42 5.91 12.27 -5.48
C ASP A 42 5.57 11.30 -6.62
N HIS A 43 4.42 10.61 -6.55
CA HIS A 43 3.94 9.66 -7.55
C HIS A 43 4.91 8.51 -7.80
N THR A 44 5.51 8.00 -6.73
CA THR A 44 6.33 6.78 -6.71
C THR A 44 5.61 5.68 -5.92
N LEU A 45 6.08 4.43 -6.07
CA LEU A 45 5.52 3.30 -5.35
C LEU A 45 6.23 3.16 -4.01
N GLY A 46 5.49 3.36 -2.92
CA GLY A 46 5.94 2.99 -1.58
C GLY A 46 5.55 1.55 -1.25
N ASN A 47 6.41 0.84 -0.52
CA ASN A 47 6.12 -0.50 -0.03
C ASN A 47 6.67 -0.74 1.38
N THR A 48 6.03 -1.63 2.14
CA THR A 48 6.58 -2.20 3.37
C THR A 48 6.13 -3.65 3.52
N ARG A 49 6.92 -4.41 4.28
CA ARG A 49 6.83 -5.86 4.43
C ARG A 49 7.07 -6.21 5.90
N SER A 50 6.25 -7.06 6.48
CA SER A 50 6.37 -7.45 7.89
C SER A 50 6.01 -8.92 8.07
N TYR A 51 6.74 -9.61 8.94
CA TYR A 51 6.52 -11.01 9.25
C TYR A 51 6.06 -11.16 10.70
N PHE A 52 5.15 -12.09 10.95
CA PHE A 52 4.54 -12.34 12.25
C PHE A 52 4.45 -13.83 12.54
N ASP A 53 4.62 -14.20 13.80
CA ASP A 53 4.54 -15.60 14.23
C ASP A 53 3.08 -16.08 14.43
N SER A 54 2.12 -15.15 14.47
CA SER A 54 0.69 -15.42 14.60
C SER A 54 -0.10 -14.69 13.51
N TYR A 55 -1.14 -15.35 13.01
CA TYR A 55 -2.04 -14.77 12.02
C TYR A 55 -2.85 -13.62 12.60
N GLU A 56 -3.30 -13.75 13.84
CA GLU A 56 -4.05 -12.73 14.57
C GLU A 56 -3.24 -11.45 14.70
N MET A 57 -1.97 -11.55 15.11
CA MET A 57 -1.08 -10.39 15.19
C MET A 57 -0.85 -9.74 13.83
N GLY A 58 -0.65 -10.54 12.78
CA GLY A 58 -0.51 -10.03 11.42
C GLY A 58 -1.78 -9.33 10.92
N LEU A 59 -2.95 -9.86 11.26
CA LEU A 59 -4.24 -9.29 10.89
C LEU A 59 -4.52 -7.98 11.65
N GLU A 60 -4.28 -7.95 12.97
CA GLU A 60 -4.41 -6.74 13.79
C GLU A 60 -3.51 -5.63 13.26
N TYR A 61 -2.23 -5.95 12.99
CA TYR A 61 -1.31 -5.00 12.36
C TYR A 61 -1.84 -4.53 11.01
N ALA A 62 -2.31 -5.43 10.15
CA ALA A 62 -2.83 -5.04 8.83
C ALA A 62 -4.05 -4.11 8.94
N LEU A 63 -4.96 -4.35 9.89
CA LEU A 63 -6.11 -3.49 10.16
C LEU A 63 -5.68 -2.11 10.66
N ASP A 64 -4.72 -2.02 11.59
CA ASP A 64 -4.15 -0.75 12.03
C ASP A 64 -3.54 0.04 10.86
N ARG A 65 -2.87 -0.65 9.94
CA ARG A 65 -2.32 -0.04 8.74
C ARG A 65 -3.41 0.42 7.77
N VAL A 66 -4.50 -0.33 7.62
CA VAL A 66 -5.67 0.09 6.84
C VAL A 66 -6.24 1.38 7.43
N ASP A 67 -6.48 1.44 8.74
CA ASP A 67 -7.05 2.61 9.40
C ASP A 67 -6.13 3.82 9.28
N TYR A 68 -4.82 3.63 9.47
CA TYR A 68 -3.82 4.67 9.23
C TYR A 68 -3.88 5.21 7.81
N ARG A 69 -3.91 4.33 6.79
CA ARG A 69 -3.97 4.77 5.39
C ARG A 69 -5.28 5.44 5.03
N MET A 70 -6.39 4.94 5.55
CA MET A 70 -7.69 5.58 5.39
C MET A 70 -7.71 6.98 6.00
N SER A 71 -7.08 7.19 7.17
CA SER A 71 -6.98 8.52 7.79
C SER A 71 -6.18 9.51 6.94
N LEU A 72 -5.17 9.02 6.22
CA LEU A 72 -4.39 9.82 5.28
C LEU A 72 -5.12 10.05 3.96
N ASN A 73 -5.99 9.13 3.54
CA ASN A 73 -6.74 9.13 2.29
C ASN A 73 -8.13 9.76 2.42
N ALA A 74 -8.24 10.84 3.21
CA ALA A 74 -9.53 11.50 3.47
C ALA A 74 -10.19 12.09 2.21
N ASP A 75 -9.40 12.41 1.18
CA ASP A 75 -9.84 12.92 -0.12
C ASP A 75 -10.05 11.81 -1.16
N GLY A 76 -9.73 10.55 -0.83
CA GLY A 76 -9.78 9.43 -1.77
C GLY A 76 -8.66 9.45 -2.82
N GLN A 77 -7.67 10.35 -2.71
CA GLN A 77 -6.63 10.58 -3.73
C GLN A 77 -5.28 9.92 -3.41
N LYS A 78 -5.23 9.06 -2.40
CA LYS A 78 -4.02 8.33 -1.97
C LYS A 78 -4.24 6.82 -2.06
N PRO A 79 -4.04 6.23 -3.25
CA PRO A 79 -4.27 4.81 -3.45
C PRO A 79 -3.29 3.96 -2.63
N PHE A 80 -3.79 2.89 -2.02
CA PHE A 80 -3.02 1.90 -1.27
C PHE A 80 -3.66 0.50 -1.33
N ILE A 81 -2.89 -0.53 -1.00
CA ILE A 81 -3.37 -1.91 -0.82
C ILE A 81 -2.56 -2.60 0.27
N ILE A 82 -3.23 -3.48 1.01
CA ILE A 82 -2.62 -4.25 2.09
C ILE A 82 -3.05 -5.70 1.92
N PHE A 83 -2.08 -6.61 2.02
CA PHE A 83 -2.27 -8.05 1.93
C PHE A 83 -1.82 -8.72 3.23
N VAL A 84 -2.53 -9.79 3.60
CA VAL A 84 -2.11 -10.74 4.63
C VAL A 84 -2.03 -12.12 3.97
N ASN A 85 -0.84 -12.72 3.96
CA ASN A 85 -0.54 -13.99 3.27
C ASN A 85 -1.07 -13.99 1.82
N GLY A 86 -0.85 -12.88 1.10
CA GLY A 86 -1.31 -12.71 -0.28
C GLY A 86 -2.80 -12.37 -0.45
N LYS A 87 -3.61 -12.37 0.60
CA LYS A 87 -5.04 -11.99 0.54
C LYS A 87 -5.23 -10.51 0.86
N ALA A 88 -5.88 -9.77 -0.05
CA ALA A 88 -6.17 -8.36 0.17
C ALA A 88 -7.14 -8.18 1.35
N VAL A 89 -6.85 -7.24 2.24
CA VAL A 89 -7.68 -6.89 3.41
C VAL A 89 -8.30 -5.50 3.31
N ASN A 90 -8.04 -4.74 2.25
CA ASN A 90 -8.59 -3.40 2.05
C ASN A 90 -9.83 -3.41 1.12
N ALA A 91 -10.89 -2.69 1.50
CA ALA A 91 -12.07 -2.52 0.63
C ALA A 91 -12.10 -1.19 -0.14
N LYS A 92 -11.25 -0.21 0.24
CA LYS A 92 -11.36 1.19 -0.22
C LYS A 92 -10.06 1.82 -0.73
N GLY A 93 -8.96 1.06 -0.78
CA GLY A 93 -7.65 1.64 -1.09
C GLY A 93 -7.37 1.89 -2.58
N GLN A 94 -8.13 1.33 -3.51
CA GLN A 94 -8.11 1.65 -4.96
C GLN A 94 -6.75 1.56 -5.69
N LEU A 95 -5.68 1.02 -5.11
CA LEU A 95 -4.37 0.95 -5.79
C LEU A 95 -4.42 0.16 -7.09
N GLU A 96 -5.11 -0.98 -7.13
CA GLU A 96 -5.22 -1.77 -8.36
C GLU A 96 -6.00 -1.01 -9.45
N SER A 97 -7.09 -0.32 -9.08
CA SER A 97 -7.82 0.55 -10.00
C SER A 97 -6.95 1.68 -10.53
N PHE A 98 -6.08 2.27 -9.71
CA PHE A 98 -5.11 3.26 -10.15
C PHE A 98 -4.12 2.66 -11.16
N LEU A 99 -3.50 1.53 -10.83
CA LEU A 99 -2.50 0.86 -11.67
C LEU A 99 -3.07 0.34 -13.01
N ASN A 100 -4.38 0.05 -13.05
CA ASN A 100 -5.10 -0.31 -14.28
C ASN A 100 -5.57 0.91 -15.08
N GLY A 101 -5.52 2.11 -14.51
CA GLY A 101 -5.97 3.35 -15.15
C GLY A 101 -7.47 3.65 -15.00
N ASP A 102 -8.20 2.82 -14.25
CA ASP A 102 -9.62 3.00 -13.93
C ASP A 102 -9.85 4.14 -12.92
N PHE A 103 -8.83 4.45 -12.12
CA PHE A 103 -8.79 5.56 -11.18
C PHE A 103 -7.65 6.51 -11.51
N LYS A 104 -7.90 7.81 -11.42
CA LYS A 104 -6.89 8.86 -11.62
C LYS A 104 -6.81 9.72 -10.38
N ILE A 105 -5.59 9.97 -9.91
CA ILE A 105 -5.33 10.94 -8.87
C ILE A 105 -5.60 12.32 -9.48
N GLU A 106 -6.61 13.02 -8.98
CA GLU A 106 -6.86 14.40 -9.34
C GLU A 106 -5.74 15.25 -8.74
N ALA A 107 -5.05 16.00 -9.58
CA ALA A 107 -4.12 17.02 -9.11
C ALA A 107 -4.93 18.07 -8.37
N VAL A 108 -5.04 17.95 -7.05
CA VAL A 108 -5.40 19.09 -6.22
C VAL A 108 -4.31 20.12 -6.49
N ASN A 109 -4.67 21.30 -7.00
CA ASN A 109 -3.76 22.44 -6.99
C ASN A 109 -3.41 22.71 -5.52
N ILE A 110 -2.33 22.09 -5.03
CA ILE A 110 -1.68 22.40 -3.75
C ILE A 110 -0.82 23.66 -4.00
N GLU A 111 -1.39 24.67 -4.65
CA GLU A 111 -0.85 26.01 -4.61
C GLU A 111 -1.61 26.76 -3.51
N GLU A 112 -0.86 27.28 -2.54
CA GLU A 112 -1.22 28.35 -1.59
C GLU A 112 -1.93 28.06 -0.26
N SER A 113 -2.57 26.92 0.00
CA SER A 113 -3.33 26.79 1.28
C SER A 113 -2.44 26.60 2.53
N ASN A 114 -1.31 25.89 2.42
CA ASN A 114 -0.39 25.67 3.54
C ASN A 114 0.53 26.86 3.84
N VAL A 115 0.70 27.80 2.89
CA VAL A 115 1.52 29.00 3.13
C VAL A 115 0.75 30.02 3.98
N LYS A 116 -0.58 30.13 3.82
CA LYS A 116 -1.39 31.08 4.63
C LYS A 116 -1.48 30.71 6.11
N LYS A 117 -1.36 29.43 6.47
CA LYS A 117 -1.43 28.98 7.87
C LYS A 117 -0.16 29.26 8.70
N LEU A 118 0.97 29.55 8.05
CA LEU A 118 2.22 29.89 8.73
C LEU A 118 2.38 31.39 9.01
N TYR A 119 1.50 32.24 8.47
CA TYR A 119 1.55 33.71 8.61
C TYR A 119 0.23 34.31 9.11
N SER A 120 -0.64 33.54 9.77
CA SER A 120 -1.85 34.05 10.46
C SER A 120 -1.74 33.93 11.97
#